data_AF-A0A8S3SZK8-F1
#
_entry.id   AF-A0A8S3SZK8-F1
#
_cell.length_a   1.000
_cell.length_b   1.000
_cell.length_c   1.000
_cell.angle_alpha   90.00
_cell.angle_beta   90.00
_cell.angle_gamma   90.00
#
_symmetry.space_group_name_H-M   'P 1'
#
loop_
_entity.id
_entity.type
_entity.pdbx_description
1 polymer ?
#
loop_
_entity_poly.entity_id
_entity_poly.type
_entity_poly.pdbx_seq_one_letter_code
_entity_poly.pdbx_strand_id
1 'polypeptide(L)'
;MTADERQERCDFLKNCTCRQNQVTLLYYVDCSRLEIREIPKLPNNIEELSFKDNKIQVISDQAFSDLTNLLKLDLSSNEIHEFSNTSLIGLKNLRSLNLQNNKLDAKDEQPQKCSYDIICKKEPVTESEMKYGMEYSDQTFQARPLPMPHQLILLNYSSCHFDYSVLAFNSKNVDLSRNLLTSWIGPIYNVKSLKHLDFSSNFCSNVSHYFFSEDFGSLEELHLQNNILGLVLPYDYKGEVLQNLHNLKTINLSQNKIQRLSKDFFKSQLKIERIDLSENTFESIDFDIGHLKSLKYLNLKNNRISYLSASAILQLNSIGILNKIFTIDLSQNNFLCTCETINFVQWLVTTTVRLTGKKNYTCQLSDLTLVSLENIDKLYDTLSKDCMSKFLLSLHL
;
A
#
# COMPACT_ATOMS: atom_id res chain seq x y z
N MET A 1 -6.34 0.56 -36.45
CA MET A 1 -6.37 -0.92 -36.53
C MET A 1 -5.65 -1.31 -37.80
N THR A 2 -4.39 -1.76 -37.68
CA THR A 2 -3.53 -2.52 -38.63
C THR A 2 -2.13 -2.49 -37.98
N ALA A 3 -1.37 -3.56 -37.77
CA ALA A 3 -1.25 -4.80 -38.51
C ALA A 3 -1.34 -6.03 -37.60
N ASP A 4 -1.87 -7.09 -38.20
CA ASP A 4 -2.01 -8.44 -37.70
C ASP A 4 -0.61 -9.09 -37.60
N GLU A 5 0.10 -8.90 -36.48
CA GLU A 5 1.36 -9.58 -36.21
C GLU A 5 1.08 -11.02 -35.80
N ARG A 6 1.06 -11.92 -36.79
CA ARG A 6 0.84 -13.36 -36.57
C ARG A 6 1.92 -13.90 -35.62
N GLN A 7 1.50 -14.43 -34.48
CA GLN A 7 2.33 -15.29 -33.64
C GLN A 7 2.65 -16.57 -34.42
N GLU A 8 3.94 -16.82 -34.68
CA GLU A 8 4.39 -18.02 -35.37
C GLU A 8 4.90 -19.05 -34.36
N ARG A 9 4.89 -20.34 -34.73
CA ARG A 9 5.49 -21.37 -33.89
C ARG A 9 7.00 -21.15 -33.85
N CYS A 10 7.59 -21.24 -32.66
CA CYS A 10 9.04 -21.17 -32.52
C CYS A 10 9.69 -22.40 -33.17
N ASP A 11 10.61 -22.20 -34.10
CA ASP A 11 11.37 -23.31 -34.71
C ASP A 11 12.23 -24.07 -33.68
N PHE A 12 12.65 -23.37 -32.63
CA PHE A 12 13.55 -23.88 -31.59
C PHE A 12 12.83 -24.33 -30.30
N LEU A 13 11.55 -24.03 -30.13
CA LEU A 13 10.74 -24.42 -28.96
C LEU A 13 9.37 -24.92 -29.42
N LYS A 14 9.22 -26.25 -29.48
CA LYS A 14 7.94 -26.86 -29.85
C LYS A 14 6.82 -26.38 -28.94
N ASN A 15 5.69 -26.03 -29.55
CA ASN A 15 4.45 -25.57 -28.92
C ASN A 15 4.45 -24.15 -28.34
N CYS A 16 5.60 -23.47 -28.27
CA CYS A 16 5.65 -22.05 -27.94
C CYS A 16 5.36 -21.18 -29.17
N THR A 17 4.90 -19.96 -28.92
CA THR A 17 4.75 -18.93 -29.94
C THR A 17 5.87 -17.91 -29.84
N CYS A 18 6.35 -17.46 -30.99
CA CYS A 18 7.46 -16.54 -31.11
C CYS A 18 7.07 -15.36 -32.00
N ARG A 19 7.62 -14.19 -31.67
CA ARG A 19 7.59 -13.00 -32.52
C ARG A 19 8.96 -12.34 -32.48
N GLN A 20 9.52 -12.01 -33.63
CA GLN A 20 10.78 -11.28 -33.70
C GLN A 20 10.54 -9.78 -33.58
N ASN A 21 11.33 -9.10 -32.75
CA ASN A 21 11.40 -7.65 -32.68
C ASN A 21 12.13 -7.12 -33.92
N GLN A 22 11.46 -6.28 -34.71
CA GLN A 22 12.03 -5.75 -35.97
C GLN A 22 13.19 -4.78 -35.77
N VAL A 23 13.38 -4.25 -34.56
CA VAL A 23 14.45 -3.30 -34.23
C VAL A 23 15.66 -4.02 -33.64
N THR A 24 15.44 -4.86 -32.62
CA THR A 24 16.54 -5.54 -31.89
C THR A 24 16.92 -6.87 -32.54
N LEU A 25 16.08 -7.42 -33.43
CA LEU A 25 16.18 -8.76 -34.00
C LEU A 25 16.11 -9.90 -32.97
N LEU A 26 15.79 -9.60 -31.71
CA LEU A 26 15.56 -10.58 -30.63
C LEU A 26 14.10 -11.07 -30.64
N TYR A 27 13.82 -12.13 -29.88
CA TYR A 27 12.50 -12.77 -29.85
C TYR A 27 11.71 -12.48 -28.58
N TYR A 28 10.41 -12.25 -28.76
CA TYR A 28 9.37 -12.42 -27.75
C TYR A 28 8.91 -13.88 -27.81
N VAL A 29 9.01 -14.61 -26.71
CA VAL A 29 8.67 -16.03 -26.64
C VAL A 29 7.59 -16.25 -25.59
N ASP A 30 6.46 -16.82 -26.01
CA ASP A 30 5.34 -17.16 -25.13
C ASP A 30 5.09 -18.68 -25.14
N CYS A 31 5.40 -19.29 -24.00
CA CYS A 31 5.21 -20.71 -23.69
C CYS A 31 4.10 -20.92 -22.63
N SER A 32 3.13 -20.01 -22.53
CA SER A 32 2.12 -20.06 -21.47
C SER A 32 1.08 -21.16 -21.70
N ARG A 33 0.55 -21.76 -20.62
CA ARG A 33 -0.53 -22.78 -20.65
C ARG A 33 -0.18 -24.05 -21.44
N LEU A 34 1.07 -24.51 -21.32
CA LEU A 34 1.60 -25.69 -22.01
C LEU A 34 1.87 -26.87 -21.07
N GLU A 35 1.43 -26.78 -19.81
CA GLU A 35 1.66 -27.78 -18.75
C GLU A 35 3.15 -28.10 -18.51
N ILE A 36 4.03 -27.14 -18.79
CA ILE A 36 5.48 -27.28 -18.66
C ILE A 36 5.84 -27.50 -17.19
N ARG A 37 6.63 -28.53 -16.89
CA ARG A 37 7.12 -28.84 -15.52
C ARG A 37 8.59 -28.47 -15.30
N GLU A 38 9.36 -28.42 -16.37
CA GLU A 38 10.79 -28.12 -16.37
C GLU A 38 11.09 -27.16 -17.52
N ILE A 39 11.98 -26.19 -17.27
CA ILE A 39 12.33 -25.19 -18.28
C ILE A 39 13.16 -25.87 -19.38
N PRO A 40 12.73 -25.82 -20.66
CA PRO A 40 13.50 -26.36 -21.76
C PRO A 40 14.79 -25.57 -21.97
N LYS A 41 15.73 -26.11 -22.75
CA LYS A 41 16.91 -25.34 -23.17
C LYS A 41 16.49 -24.16 -24.03
N LEU A 42 16.90 -22.95 -23.65
CA LEU A 42 16.50 -21.71 -24.29
C LEU A 42 17.66 -21.11 -25.10
N PRO A 43 17.41 -20.55 -26.30
CA PRO A 43 18.43 -19.79 -27.03
C PRO A 43 18.65 -18.40 -26.41
N ASN A 44 19.83 -17.83 -26.63
CA ASN A 44 20.26 -16.55 -26.04
C ASN A 44 19.68 -15.29 -26.71
N ASN A 45 18.92 -15.44 -27.80
CA ASN A 45 18.38 -14.36 -28.61
C ASN A 45 16.94 -13.97 -28.20
N ILE A 46 16.59 -14.15 -26.93
CA ILE A 46 15.28 -13.85 -26.36
C ILE A 46 15.34 -12.52 -25.59
N GLU A 47 14.39 -11.63 -25.88
CA GLU A 47 14.21 -10.33 -25.22
C GLU A 47 13.10 -10.36 -24.17
N GLU A 48 12.01 -11.09 -24.41
CA GLU A 48 10.97 -11.34 -23.42
C GLU A 48 10.52 -12.80 -23.46
N LEU A 49 10.30 -13.38 -22.29
CA LEU A 49 9.98 -14.79 -22.12
C LEU A 49 8.82 -14.97 -21.13
N SER A 50 7.78 -15.70 -21.54
CA SER A 50 6.68 -16.10 -20.67
C SER A 50 6.58 -17.61 -20.55
N PHE A 51 6.59 -18.10 -19.31
CA PHE A 51 6.20 -19.44 -18.89
C PHE A 51 4.96 -19.39 -17.99
N LYS A 52 4.13 -18.36 -18.12
CA LYS A 52 2.94 -18.17 -17.30
C LYS A 52 1.97 -19.37 -17.38
N ASP A 53 1.25 -19.64 -16.29
CA ASP A 53 0.17 -20.65 -16.25
C ASP A 53 0.67 -22.06 -16.64
N ASN A 54 1.81 -22.47 -16.07
CA ASN A 54 2.41 -23.79 -16.28
C ASN A 54 2.46 -24.57 -14.94
N LYS A 55 3.29 -25.62 -14.88
CA LYS A 55 3.41 -26.56 -13.75
C LYS A 55 4.85 -26.64 -13.25
N ILE A 56 5.63 -25.58 -13.44
CA ILE A 56 7.04 -25.54 -13.05
C ILE A 56 7.12 -25.52 -11.53
N GLN A 57 7.94 -26.38 -10.97
CA GLN A 57 8.06 -26.57 -9.52
C GLN A 57 9.42 -26.14 -8.95
N VAL A 58 10.49 -26.38 -9.69
CA VAL A 58 11.86 -26.02 -9.29
C VAL A 58 12.55 -25.34 -10.47
N ILE A 59 13.27 -24.27 -10.19
CA ILE A 59 14.13 -23.61 -11.18
C ILE A 59 15.55 -24.10 -10.97
N SER A 60 16.00 -24.97 -11.88
CA SER A 60 17.30 -25.63 -11.83
C SER A 60 18.47 -24.66 -12.00
N ASP A 61 19.67 -25.14 -11.65
CA ASP A 61 20.94 -24.47 -11.93
C ASP A 61 21.01 -24.02 -13.39
N GLN A 62 21.48 -22.79 -13.61
CA GLN A 62 21.73 -22.23 -14.93
C GLN A 62 20.52 -22.23 -15.90
N ALA A 63 19.27 -22.41 -15.39
CA ALA A 63 18.07 -22.47 -16.22
C ALA A 63 17.93 -21.26 -17.18
N PHE A 64 18.46 -20.11 -16.78
CA PHE A 64 18.45 -18.88 -17.57
C PHE A 64 19.86 -18.29 -17.79
N SER A 65 20.94 -19.08 -17.65
CA SER A 65 22.32 -18.57 -17.68
C SER A 65 22.69 -17.85 -18.98
N ASP A 66 22.14 -18.32 -20.11
CA ASP A 66 22.54 -17.87 -21.45
C ASP A 66 21.73 -16.66 -21.91
N LEU A 67 20.66 -16.30 -21.19
CA LEU A 67 19.67 -15.28 -21.56
C LEU A 67 20.13 -13.85 -21.19
N THR A 68 21.32 -13.49 -21.63
CA THR A 68 21.94 -12.20 -21.29
C THR A 68 21.19 -10.98 -21.86
N ASN A 69 20.42 -11.16 -22.93
CA ASN A 69 19.62 -10.10 -23.56
C ASN A 69 18.19 -9.97 -23.00
N LEU A 70 17.79 -10.85 -22.07
CA LEU A 70 16.42 -10.90 -21.59
C LEU A 70 16.09 -9.66 -20.76
N LEU A 71 15.01 -8.98 -21.12
CA LEU A 71 14.49 -7.79 -20.44
C LEU A 71 13.30 -8.12 -19.55
N LYS A 72 12.46 -9.09 -19.93
CA LYS A 72 11.29 -9.50 -19.16
C LYS A 72 11.16 -11.01 -19.07
N LEU A 73 10.88 -11.49 -17.86
CA LEU A 73 10.63 -12.90 -17.57
C LEU A 73 9.33 -13.03 -16.78
N ASP A 74 8.35 -13.73 -17.33
CA ASP A 74 7.11 -14.07 -16.64
C ASP A 74 7.08 -15.56 -16.29
N LEU A 75 7.10 -15.85 -14.98
CA LEU A 75 7.01 -17.18 -14.39
C LEU A 75 5.75 -17.29 -13.52
N SER A 76 4.78 -16.38 -13.69
CA SER A 76 3.59 -16.34 -12.83
C SER A 76 2.68 -17.54 -13.01
N SER A 77 1.90 -17.85 -11.97
CA SER A 77 0.90 -18.93 -11.97
C SER A 77 1.53 -20.28 -12.30
N ASN A 78 2.63 -20.59 -11.64
CA ASN A 78 3.29 -21.89 -11.66
C ASN A 78 3.21 -22.53 -10.26
N GLU A 79 3.99 -23.58 -10.02
CA GLU A 79 4.06 -24.28 -8.73
C GLU A 79 5.46 -24.15 -8.12
N ILE A 80 6.19 -23.08 -8.46
CA ILE A 80 7.60 -22.91 -8.15
C ILE A 80 7.76 -22.77 -6.64
N HIS A 81 8.52 -23.66 -6.00
CA HIS A 81 8.82 -23.62 -4.57
C HIS A 81 10.32 -23.45 -4.26
N GLU A 82 11.19 -23.68 -5.24
CA GLU A 82 12.64 -23.59 -5.04
C GLU A 82 13.36 -22.99 -6.28
N PHE A 83 14.40 -22.20 -6.01
CA PHE A 83 15.38 -21.74 -7.00
C PHE A 83 16.76 -22.23 -6.60
N SER A 84 17.54 -22.69 -7.59
CA SER A 84 18.98 -22.80 -7.43
C SER A 84 19.64 -21.42 -7.30
N ASN A 85 20.73 -21.35 -6.52
CA ASN A 85 21.57 -20.16 -6.35
C ASN A 85 22.18 -19.64 -7.67
N THR A 86 22.18 -20.44 -8.74
CA THR A 86 22.73 -20.03 -10.05
C THR A 86 21.69 -19.84 -11.15
N SER A 87 20.41 -20.06 -10.83
CA SER A 87 19.31 -20.08 -11.78
C SER A 87 19.11 -18.78 -12.58
N LEU A 88 19.30 -17.63 -11.93
CA LEU A 88 19.03 -16.29 -12.49
C LEU A 88 20.30 -15.45 -12.74
N ILE A 89 21.50 -15.96 -12.45
CA ILE A 89 22.78 -15.21 -12.55
C ILE A 89 23.05 -14.68 -13.96
N GLY A 90 22.62 -15.40 -15.00
CA GLY A 90 22.84 -15.03 -16.41
C GLY A 90 22.03 -13.84 -16.92
N LEU A 91 21.00 -13.42 -16.18
CA LEU A 91 19.98 -12.46 -16.61
C LEU A 91 20.43 -10.99 -16.49
N LYS A 92 21.61 -10.68 -17.04
CA LYS A 92 22.33 -9.42 -16.82
C LYS A 92 21.53 -8.14 -17.14
N ASN A 93 20.60 -8.21 -18.10
CA ASN A 93 19.80 -7.08 -18.54
C ASN A 93 18.32 -7.15 -18.12
N LEU A 94 17.95 -8.10 -17.24
CA LEU A 94 16.56 -8.29 -16.87
C LEU A 94 16.04 -7.09 -16.10
N ARG A 95 14.91 -6.54 -16.57
CA ARG A 95 14.22 -5.38 -16.02
C ARG A 95 12.92 -5.75 -15.32
N SER A 96 12.28 -6.84 -15.73
CA SER A 96 11.00 -7.29 -15.17
C SER A 96 11.04 -8.78 -14.87
N LEU A 97 10.70 -9.15 -13.63
CA LEU A 97 10.51 -10.53 -13.22
C LEU A 97 9.14 -10.67 -12.55
N ASN A 98 8.28 -11.51 -13.11
CA ASN A 98 6.98 -11.83 -12.54
C ASN A 98 6.98 -13.25 -11.97
N LEU A 99 6.80 -13.36 -10.65
CA LEU A 99 6.75 -14.60 -9.88
C LEU A 99 5.41 -14.78 -9.15
N GLN A 100 4.39 -13.98 -9.46
CA GLN A 100 3.07 -14.08 -8.83
C GLN A 100 2.50 -15.50 -8.91
N ASN A 101 1.67 -15.87 -7.94
CA ASN A 101 0.94 -17.15 -7.89
C ASN A 101 1.89 -18.37 -8.01
N ASN A 102 2.93 -18.43 -7.19
CA ASN A 102 3.83 -19.59 -7.06
C ASN A 102 3.80 -20.16 -5.63
N LYS A 103 4.65 -21.15 -5.32
CA LYS A 103 4.70 -21.90 -4.05
C LYS A 103 6.02 -21.71 -3.28
N LEU A 104 6.73 -20.58 -3.42
CA LEU A 104 8.08 -20.31 -2.88
C LEU A 104 8.25 -20.41 -1.35
N ASP A 105 7.20 -20.83 -0.66
CA ASP A 105 7.04 -20.88 0.79
C ASP A 105 6.43 -22.21 1.28
N ALA A 106 6.14 -23.15 0.37
CA ALA A 106 5.66 -24.47 0.73
C ALA A 106 6.84 -25.41 1.04
N LYS A 107 7.49 -25.23 2.19
CA LYS A 107 8.22 -26.36 2.81
C LYS A 107 7.26 -27.11 3.71
N ASP A 108 7.35 -28.44 3.65
CA ASP A 108 6.53 -29.46 4.31
C ASP A 108 6.53 -29.43 5.86
N GLU A 109 6.37 -28.27 6.46
CA GLU A 109 5.91 -28.13 7.83
C GLU A 109 4.53 -27.48 7.74
N GLN A 110 3.48 -28.27 7.97
CA GLN A 110 2.30 -27.72 8.61
C GLN A 110 2.82 -26.82 9.74
N PRO A 111 2.40 -25.55 9.87
CA PRO A 111 2.68 -24.81 11.08
C PRO A 111 2.02 -25.61 12.20
N GLN A 112 2.82 -26.43 12.86
CA GLN A 112 2.44 -27.16 14.05
C GLN A 112 2.18 -26.05 15.07
N LYS A 113 0.90 -25.68 15.18
CA LYS A 113 0.35 -24.46 15.79
C LYS A 113 0.61 -23.14 15.04
N CYS A 114 -0.12 -22.93 13.95
CA CYS A 114 -0.94 -21.71 13.91
C CYS A 114 -2.17 -21.91 14.80
N SER A 115 -1.94 -22.03 16.11
CA SER A 115 -3.00 -21.87 17.11
C SER A 115 -2.98 -20.42 17.59
N TYR A 116 -3.26 -19.50 16.68
CA TYR A 116 -3.88 -18.25 17.09
C TYR A 116 -5.36 -18.35 16.73
N ASP A 117 -6.06 -19.13 17.55
CA ASP A 117 -7.34 -18.68 18.09
C ASP A 117 -7.12 -17.33 18.80
N ILE A 118 -6.86 -16.26 18.03
CA ILE A 118 -7.42 -14.97 18.40
C ILE A 118 -8.78 -14.95 17.72
N ILE A 119 -9.67 -15.77 18.27
CA ILE A 119 -11.06 -15.35 18.44
C ILE A 119 -10.96 -13.90 18.89
N CYS A 120 -11.60 -13.00 18.14
CA CYS A 120 -11.93 -11.67 18.56
C CYS A 120 -12.57 -11.74 19.96
N LYS A 121 -11.77 -11.77 21.02
CA LYS A 121 -12.27 -11.59 22.38
C LYS A 121 -12.70 -10.14 22.46
N LYS A 122 -13.98 -9.94 22.74
CA LYS A 122 -14.64 -8.65 22.97
C LYS A 122 -14.17 -7.97 24.27
N GLU A 123 -12.91 -8.12 24.65
CA GLU A 123 -12.38 -7.52 25.88
C GLU A 123 -11.13 -6.70 25.58
N PRO A 124 -11.00 -5.50 26.17
CA PRO A 124 -9.86 -4.62 25.92
C PRO A 124 -8.57 -5.23 26.49
N VAL A 125 -7.55 -5.35 25.63
CA VAL A 125 -6.17 -5.68 26.00
C VAL A 125 -5.66 -4.63 26.99
N THR A 126 -5.09 -5.06 28.11
CA THR A 126 -4.63 -4.16 29.18
C THR A 126 -3.21 -3.65 28.90
N GLU A 127 -2.90 -2.46 29.40
CA GLU A 127 -1.61 -1.75 29.18
C GLU A 127 -0.36 -2.57 29.61
N SER A 128 -0.54 -3.57 30.47
CA SER A 128 0.50 -4.52 30.90
C SER A 128 0.87 -5.57 29.85
N GLU A 129 -0.03 -5.93 28.93
CA GLU A 129 0.24 -6.93 27.88
C GLU A 129 1.04 -6.35 26.71
N MET A 130 1.07 -5.02 26.54
CA MET A 130 1.94 -4.34 25.57
C MET A 130 3.41 -4.25 26.02
N LYS A 131 3.72 -4.53 27.31
CA LYS A 131 5.05 -4.28 27.90
C LYS A 131 6.03 -5.46 27.80
N TYR A 132 5.54 -6.67 27.56
CA TYR A 132 6.39 -7.83 27.26
C TYR A 132 6.52 -7.99 25.76
N GLY A 133 7.32 -7.10 25.16
CA GLY A 133 7.81 -7.25 23.80
C GLY A 133 8.50 -8.60 23.66
N MET A 134 8.11 -9.33 22.62
CA MET A 134 8.63 -10.64 22.24
C MET A 134 10.17 -10.63 22.22
N GLU A 135 10.81 -11.25 23.20
CA GLU A 135 12.18 -11.73 23.08
C GLU A 135 12.18 -12.82 22.01
N TYR A 136 12.56 -12.46 20.78
CA TYR A 136 12.88 -13.44 19.76
C TYR A 136 14.20 -14.12 20.17
N SER A 137 14.10 -15.38 20.56
CA SER A 137 15.27 -16.26 20.69
C SER A 137 15.92 -16.44 19.32
N ASP A 138 17.19 -16.05 19.22
CA ASP A 138 18.13 -16.31 18.13
C ASP A 138 18.12 -17.79 17.70
N GLN A 139 17.23 -18.14 16.78
CA GLN A 139 17.47 -19.24 15.86
C GLN A 139 17.65 -18.64 14.48
N THR A 140 18.92 -18.61 14.07
CA THR A 140 19.40 -18.14 12.78
C THR A 140 18.68 -18.85 11.63
N PHE A 141 17.60 -18.23 11.16
CA PHE A 141 16.89 -18.63 9.96
C PHE A 141 17.81 -18.36 8.77
N GLN A 142 18.52 -19.37 8.28
CA GLN A 142 19.27 -19.28 7.03
C GLN A 142 18.31 -19.45 5.84
N ALA A 143 17.53 -18.41 5.55
CA ALA A 143 16.90 -18.31 4.23
C ALA A 143 17.98 -18.19 3.16
N ARG A 144 17.85 -18.97 2.08
CA ARG A 144 18.76 -18.90 0.94
C ARG A 144 18.29 -17.76 0.02
N PRO A 145 19.05 -16.68 -0.16
CA PRO A 145 18.61 -15.53 -0.95
C PRO A 145 18.40 -15.92 -2.42
N LEU A 146 17.29 -15.47 -3.02
CA LEU A 146 17.07 -15.62 -4.46
C LEU A 146 18.17 -14.85 -5.23
N PRO A 147 18.87 -15.47 -6.20
CA PRO A 147 19.96 -14.83 -6.93
C PRO A 147 19.45 -13.83 -7.97
N MET A 148 18.91 -12.69 -7.53
CA MET A 148 18.18 -11.77 -8.39
C MET A 148 19.11 -10.93 -9.30
N PRO A 149 18.70 -10.61 -10.56
CA PRO A 149 19.59 -9.94 -11.50
C PRO A 149 19.78 -8.44 -11.19
N HIS A 150 20.99 -7.92 -11.40
CA HIS A 150 21.43 -6.60 -10.93
C HIS A 150 20.71 -5.39 -11.59
N GLN A 151 20.00 -5.58 -12.70
CA GLN A 151 19.32 -4.51 -13.45
C GLN A 151 17.79 -4.52 -13.29
N LEU A 152 17.27 -5.34 -12.37
CA LEU A 152 15.83 -5.52 -12.19
C LEU A 152 15.16 -4.20 -11.79
N ILE A 153 14.14 -3.77 -12.54
CA ILE A 153 13.37 -2.55 -12.30
C ILE A 153 12.03 -2.84 -11.62
N LEU A 154 11.45 -4.00 -11.95
CA LEU A 154 10.15 -4.47 -11.48
C LEU A 154 10.27 -5.92 -11.02
N LEU A 155 10.01 -6.17 -9.74
CA LEU A 155 9.75 -7.50 -9.19
C LEU A 155 8.28 -7.55 -8.77
N ASN A 156 7.58 -8.58 -9.22
CA ASN A 156 6.21 -8.85 -8.82
C ASN A 156 6.16 -10.25 -8.18
N TYR A 157 5.85 -10.31 -6.89
CA TYR A 157 5.91 -11.53 -6.07
C TYR A 157 4.67 -11.65 -5.19
N SER A 158 4.18 -12.87 -4.90
CA SER A 158 3.04 -13.13 -3.99
C SER A 158 3.28 -14.36 -3.07
N SER A 159 3.52 -14.21 -1.76
CA SER A 159 3.69 -15.31 -0.78
C SER A 159 3.32 -14.96 0.70
N CYS A 160 3.18 -15.98 1.56
CA CYS A 160 2.75 -15.91 2.98
C CYS A 160 3.82 -15.53 3.99
N HIS A 161 5.05 -15.97 3.80
CA HIS A 161 6.21 -15.57 4.59
C HIS A 161 7.25 -15.01 3.62
N PHE A 162 7.25 -13.69 3.44
CA PHE A 162 8.36 -13.05 2.72
C PHE A 162 9.47 -12.77 3.71
N ASP A 163 10.57 -13.50 3.55
CA ASP A 163 11.83 -13.17 4.18
C ASP A 163 12.43 -11.95 3.46
N TYR A 164 12.55 -10.85 4.20
CA TYR A 164 13.04 -9.56 3.72
C TYR A 164 14.51 -9.58 3.28
N SER A 165 15.26 -10.65 3.59
CA SER A 165 16.62 -10.87 3.10
C SER A 165 16.73 -11.03 1.58
N VAL A 166 15.58 -11.18 0.88
CA VAL A 166 15.47 -11.35 -0.58
C VAL A 166 15.49 -10.02 -1.35
N LEU A 167 15.22 -8.89 -0.70
CA LEU A 167 15.33 -7.60 -1.35
C LEU A 167 16.80 -7.26 -1.45
N ALA A 168 17.42 -7.46 -2.62
CA ALA A 168 18.72 -6.86 -2.96
C ALA A 168 18.96 -6.69 -4.47
N PHE A 169 19.57 -5.63 -5.03
CA PHE A 169 19.33 -4.18 -4.94
C PHE A 169 19.63 -3.55 -6.30
N ASN A 170 18.66 -2.84 -6.87
CA ASN A 170 18.76 -1.57 -7.63
C ASN A 170 17.39 -1.11 -8.20
N SER A 171 16.32 -1.83 -7.87
CA SER A 171 14.98 -1.58 -8.40
C SER A 171 14.41 -0.26 -7.88
N LYS A 172 13.90 0.55 -8.80
CA LYS A 172 13.17 1.77 -8.46
C LYS A 172 11.73 1.48 -8.02
N ASN A 173 11.18 0.35 -8.45
CA ASN A 173 9.80 -0.05 -8.19
C ASN A 173 9.77 -1.48 -7.66
N VAL A 174 9.10 -1.70 -6.54
CA VAL A 174 8.91 -3.02 -5.96
C VAL A 174 7.42 -3.20 -5.67
N ASP A 175 6.82 -4.23 -6.26
CA ASP A 175 5.43 -4.63 -6.02
C ASP A 175 5.41 -5.96 -5.24
N LEU A 176 5.05 -5.84 -3.96
CA LEU A 176 4.80 -6.92 -3.00
C LEU A 176 3.32 -6.89 -2.57
N SER A 177 2.44 -6.37 -3.43
CA SER A 177 1.00 -6.34 -3.17
C SER A 177 0.34 -7.71 -3.41
N ARG A 178 -0.83 -7.94 -2.82
CA ARG A 178 -1.58 -9.20 -2.98
C ARG A 178 -0.77 -10.43 -2.54
N ASN A 179 -0.03 -10.25 -1.45
CA ASN A 179 0.71 -11.29 -0.77
C ASN A 179 -0.06 -11.73 0.49
N LEU A 180 0.57 -12.58 1.29
CA LEU A 180 0.04 -13.06 2.56
C LEU A 180 0.90 -12.57 3.74
N LEU A 181 1.51 -11.37 3.60
CA LEU A 181 2.40 -10.78 4.61
C LEU A 181 1.62 -10.32 5.84
N THR A 182 2.00 -10.83 7.01
CA THR A 182 1.34 -10.54 8.29
C THR A 182 2.14 -9.60 9.20
N SER A 183 3.45 -9.48 8.99
CA SER A 183 4.34 -8.66 9.84
C SER A 183 5.55 -8.11 9.07
N TRP A 184 5.91 -6.85 9.34
CA TRP A 184 7.03 -6.12 8.75
C TRP A 184 8.11 -5.88 9.81
N ILE A 185 8.94 -6.89 10.07
CA ILE A 185 9.90 -6.88 11.20
C ILE A 185 11.21 -6.18 10.82
N GLY A 186 11.76 -6.41 9.62
CA GLY A 186 12.97 -5.73 9.13
C GLY A 186 14.21 -5.97 10.01
N PRO A 187 15.26 -5.13 9.91
CA PRO A 187 15.42 -4.00 8.99
C PRO A 187 15.73 -4.46 7.55
N ILE A 188 15.24 -3.70 6.56
CA ILE A 188 15.65 -3.88 5.15
C ILE A 188 16.76 -2.86 4.86
N TYR A 189 17.92 -3.34 4.41
CA TYR A 189 19.04 -2.49 4.02
C TYR A 189 19.06 -2.24 2.51
N ASN A 190 20.04 -1.50 2.01
CA ASN A 190 20.48 -1.26 0.64
C ASN A 190 19.41 -0.87 -0.41
N VAL A 191 18.15 -0.59 -0.05
CA VAL A 191 17.04 -0.08 -0.90
C VAL A 191 17.24 1.38 -1.37
N LYS A 192 18.47 1.89 -1.42
CA LYS A 192 18.77 3.32 -1.64
C LYS A 192 18.27 3.90 -2.97
N SER A 193 17.99 3.07 -3.97
CA SER A 193 17.43 3.49 -5.26
C SER A 193 15.92 3.31 -5.40
N LEU A 194 15.27 2.74 -4.39
CA LEU A 194 13.84 2.49 -4.37
C LEU A 194 13.06 3.81 -4.31
N LYS A 195 12.08 3.94 -5.21
CA LYS A 195 11.21 5.12 -5.31
C LYS A 195 9.75 4.77 -5.09
N HIS A 196 9.32 3.60 -5.54
CA HIS A 196 7.94 3.15 -5.44
C HIS A 196 7.89 1.78 -4.78
N LEU A 197 7.10 1.66 -3.72
CA LEU A 197 6.94 0.42 -2.98
C LEU A 197 5.45 0.15 -2.75
N ASP A 198 5.00 -1.02 -3.20
CA ASP A 198 3.64 -1.48 -2.99
C ASP A 198 3.62 -2.71 -2.08
N PHE A 199 3.02 -2.56 -0.90
CA PHE A 199 2.73 -3.60 0.09
C PHE A 199 1.22 -3.81 0.28
N SER A 200 0.40 -3.30 -0.65
CA SER A 200 -1.05 -3.31 -0.50
C SER A 200 -1.68 -4.69 -0.62
N SER A 201 -2.92 -4.85 -0.17
CA SER A 201 -3.64 -6.13 -0.23
C SER A 201 -2.86 -7.27 0.41
N ASN A 202 -2.46 -7.04 1.65
CA ASN A 202 -1.74 -7.98 2.50
C ASN A 202 -2.51 -8.13 3.83
N PHE A 203 -1.93 -8.81 4.80
CA PHE A 203 -2.55 -9.05 6.10
C PHE A 203 -1.73 -8.44 7.24
N CYS A 204 -0.96 -7.39 6.95
CA CYS A 204 0.00 -6.86 7.90
C CYS A 204 -0.71 -6.26 9.10
N SER A 205 -0.43 -6.80 10.28
CA SER A 205 -0.93 -6.32 11.57
C SER A 205 0.17 -5.82 12.50
N ASN A 206 1.44 -5.96 12.12
CA ASN A 206 2.58 -5.57 12.93
C ASN A 206 3.70 -4.96 12.07
N VAL A 207 4.24 -3.83 12.51
CA VAL A 207 5.32 -3.12 11.82
C VAL A 207 6.36 -2.71 12.84
N SER A 208 7.60 -3.13 12.62
CA SER A 208 8.74 -2.70 13.42
C SER A 208 9.17 -1.28 13.06
N HIS A 209 9.62 -0.52 14.06
CA HIS A 209 10.14 0.84 13.89
C HIS A 209 11.44 0.90 13.05
N TYR A 210 12.15 -0.23 12.90
CA TYR A 210 13.35 -0.31 12.07
C TYR A 210 13.10 -0.93 10.69
N PHE A 211 11.86 -1.28 10.35
CA PHE A 211 11.54 -1.83 9.03
C PHE A 211 11.91 -0.87 7.89
N PHE A 212 11.40 0.37 7.98
CA PHE A 212 11.77 1.47 7.11
C PHE A 212 13.07 2.12 7.60
N SER A 213 14.19 1.43 7.37
CA SER A 213 15.53 1.91 7.69
C SER A 213 15.91 3.19 6.92
N GLU A 214 17.08 3.76 7.22
CA GLU A 214 17.63 4.93 6.52
C GLU A 214 17.78 4.73 5.01
N ASP A 215 17.90 3.48 4.54
CA ASP A 215 18.08 3.18 3.13
C ASP A 215 16.81 3.47 2.31
N PHE A 216 15.64 3.57 2.95
CA PHE A 216 14.40 4.01 2.29
C PHE A 216 14.33 5.52 2.06
N GLY A 217 15.38 6.28 2.37
CA GLY A 217 15.41 7.73 2.23
C GLY A 217 15.05 8.24 0.82
N SER A 218 15.20 7.42 -0.23
CA SER A 218 14.83 7.77 -1.61
C SER A 218 13.36 7.51 -1.99
N LEU A 219 12.58 6.87 -1.11
CA LEU A 219 11.21 6.45 -1.40
C LEU A 219 10.29 7.67 -1.62
N GLU A 220 9.56 7.67 -2.73
CA GLU A 220 8.65 8.73 -3.14
C GLU A 220 7.18 8.30 -3.04
N GLU A 221 6.86 7.02 -3.27
CA GLU A 221 5.49 6.49 -3.23
C GLU A 221 5.41 5.19 -2.43
N LEU A 222 4.48 5.14 -1.48
CA LEU A 222 4.26 4.01 -0.59
C LEU A 222 2.78 3.61 -0.58
N HIS A 223 2.48 2.40 -1.03
CA HIS A 223 1.14 1.84 -1.09
C HIS A 223 0.97 0.75 -0.05
N LEU A 224 0.10 0.98 0.94
CA LEU A 224 -0.15 0.08 2.07
C LEU A 224 -1.63 -0.28 2.22
N GLN A 225 -2.47 0.10 1.25
CA GLN A 225 -3.91 -0.08 1.35
C GLN A 225 -4.32 -1.55 1.49
N ASN A 226 -5.49 -1.83 2.07
CA ASN A 226 -6.00 -3.18 2.25
C ASN A 226 -5.02 -4.07 3.05
N ASN A 227 -4.73 -3.64 4.28
CA ASN A 227 -3.94 -4.37 5.28
C ASN A 227 -4.69 -4.29 6.64
N ILE A 228 -4.05 -4.67 7.76
CA ILE A 228 -4.63 -4.62 9.11
C ILE A 228 -3.83 -3.65 10.00
N LEU A 229 -3.34 -2.55 9.42
CA LEU A 229 -2.45 -1.61 10.10
C LEU A 229 -3.12 -0.83 11.24
N GLY A 230 -4.45 -0.84 11.33
CA GLY A 230 -5.20 -0.32 12.47
C GLY A 230 -4.85 -0.98 13.81
N LEU A 231 -4.22 -2.16 13.81
CA LEU A 231 -3.74 -2.81 15.05
C LEU A 231 -2.41 -2.25 15.56
N VAL A 232 -1.65 -1.53 14.74
CA VAL A 232 -0.28 -1.09 15.08
C VAL A 232 -0.09 0.42 14.97
N LEU A 233 -0.54 1.08 13.90
CA LEU A 233 -0.27 2.52 13.68
C LEU A 233 -0.87 3.45 14.75
N PRO A 234 -2.04 3.16 15.37
CA PRO A 234 -2.54 3.96 16.50
C PRO A 234 -1.62 3.99 17.73
N TYR A 235 -0.66 3.04 17.82
CA TYR A 235 0.30 2.92 18.91
C TYR A 235 1.69 3.49 18.55
N ASP A 236 1.90 3.97 17.32
CA ASP A 236 3.10 4.70 16.93
C ASP A 236 3.03 6.17 17.41
N TYR A 237 3.07 6.35 18.73
CA TYR A 237 2.90 7.65 19.37
C TYR A 237 3.98 8.66 18.99
N LYS A 238 5.15 8.19 18.54
CA LYS A 238 6.31 9.02 18.21
C LYS A 238 6.48 9.22 16.69
N GLY A 239 5.66 8.58 15.85
CA GLY A 239 5.83 8.63 14.40
C GLY A 239 7.16 8.03 13.94
N GLU A 240 7.57 6.91 14.54
CA GLU A 240 8.83 6.22 14.27
C GLU A 240 8.74 5.38 12.99
N VAL A 241 7.57 4.83 12.66
CA VAL A 241 7.40 3.90 11.52
C VAL A 241 7.83 4.56 10.20
N LEU A 242 7.47 5.82 9.98
CA LEU A 242 7.80 6.54 8.74
C LEU A 242 9.01 7.48 8.89
N GLN A 243 9.72 7.48 10.02
CA GLN A 243 10.63 8.58 10.37
C GLN A 243 11.73 8.87 9.33
N ASN A 244 12.20 7.83 8.63
CA ASN A 244 13.28 7.91 7.63
C ASN A 244 12.79 8.20 6.20
N LEU A 245 11.47 8.22 5.96
CA LEU A 245 10.88 8.40 4.63
C LEU A 245 10.78 9.89 4.26
N HIS A 246 11.91 10.58 4.20
CA HIS A 246 11.97 12.04 4.04
C HIS A 246 11.56 12.53 2.64
N ASN A 247 11.65 11.68 1.62
CA ASN A 247 11.31 12.01 0.24
C ASN A 247 9.88 11.61 -0.17
N LEU A 248 9.10 11.07 0.76
CA LEU A 248 7.77 10.55 0.48
C LEU A 248 6.85 11.67 -0.05
N LYS A 249 6.21 11.43 -1.19
CA LYS A 249 5.25 12.31 -1.86
C LYS A 249 3.84 11.76 -1.80
N THR A 250 3.69 10.44 -1.95
CA THR A 250 2.39 9.78 -1.95
C THR A 250 2.40 8.65 -0.94
N ILE A 251 1.38 8.62 -0.08
CA ILE A 251 1.11 7.50 0.81
C ILE A 251 -0.36 7.08 0.70
N ASN A 252 -0.59 5.78 0.52
CA ASN A 252 -1.92 5.19 0.55
C ASN A 252 -2.04 4.22 1.73
N LEU A 253 -2.87 4.59 2.70
CA LEU A 253 -3.21 3.84 3.91
C LEU A 253 -4.70 3.48 3.95
N SER A 254 -5.40 3.55 2.82
CA SER A 254 -6.84 3.25 2.75
C SER A 254 -7.15 1.79 3.14
N GLN A 255 -8.39 1.51 3.57
CA GLN A 255 -8.84 0.14 3.88
C GLN A 255 -7.96 -0.59 4.91
N ASN A 256 -7.56 0.07 6.00
CA ASN A 256 -6.67 -0.50 7.02
C ASN A 256 -7.28 -0.59 8.43
N LYS A 257 -8.57 -0.22 8.58
CA LYS A 257 -9.27 -0.15 9.88
C LYS A 257 -8.55 0.76 10.90
N ILE A 258 -7.86 1.79 10.44
CA ILE A 258 -7.14 2.74 11.30
C ILE A 258 -8.17 3.65 11.98
N GLN A 259 -8.13 3.71 13.31
CA GLN A 259 -9.03 4.59 14.09
C GLN A 259 -8.41 5.98 14.33
N ARG A 260 -7.10 6.05 14.53
CA ARG A 260 -6.37 7.28 14.81
C ARG A 260 -4.91 7.15 14.38
N LEU A 261 -4.27 8.29 14.17
CA LEU A 261 -2.82 8.41 14.02
C LEU A 261 -2.33 9.43 15.03
N SER A 262 -1.08 9.29 15.48
CA SER A 262 -0.48 10.26 16.39
C SER A 262 -0.26 11.60 15.70
N LYS A 263 -0.20 12.68 16.50
CA LYS A 263 0.17 14.02 16.01
C LYS A 263 1.50 14.04 15.24
N ASP A 264 2.41 13.14 15.62
CA ASP A 264 3.78 13.10 15.13
C ASP A 264 3.95 12.14 13.92
N PHE A 265 2.88 11.47 13.48
CA PHE A 265 2.95 10.43 12.44
C PHE A 265 3.54 10.92 11.11
N PHE A 266 3.26 12.16 10.71
CA PHE A 266 3.79 12.79 9.49
C PHE A 266 4.87 13.85 9.77
N LYS A 267 5.52 13.82 10.95
CA LYS A 267 6.47 14.88 11.37
C LYS A 267 7.65 15.06 10.39
N SER A 268 8.11 13.97 9.77
CA SER A 268 9.31 13.95 8.92
C SER A 268 9.01 14.10 7.42
N GLN A 269 7.75 13.97 7.01
CA GLN A 269 7.32 13.82 5.61
C GLN A 269 7.03 15.17 4.93
N LEU A 270 7.98 16.10 4.96
CA LEU A 270 7.78 17.49 4.48
C LEU A 270 7.46 17.62 2.98
N LYS A 271 7.69 16.57 2.19
CA LYS A 271 7.46 16.54 0.74
C LYS A 271 6.15 15.86 0.33
N ILE A 272 5.34 15.41 1.28
CA ILE A 272 4.06 14.77 0.97
C ILE A 272 3.17 15.71 0.16
N GLU A 273 2.60 15.16 -0.91
CA GLU A 273 1.64 15.81 -1.80
C GLU A 273 0.27 15.12 -1.75
N ARG A 274 0.21 13.81 -1.49
CA ARG A 274 -1.02 13.03 -1.49
C ARG A 274 -1.06 12.05 -0.32
N ILE A 275 -2.10 12.15 0.50
CA ILE A 275 -2.39 11.21 1.58
C ILE A 275 -3.76 10.57 1.29
N ASP A 276 -3.80 9.25 1.22
CA ASP A 276 -5.07 8.52 1.18
C ASP A 276 -5.30 7.73 2.48
N LEU A 277 -6.33 8.12 3.24
CA LEU A 277 -6.78 7.50 4.47
C LEU A 277 -8.25 7.05 4.34
N SER A 278 -8.78 6.93 3.12
CA SER A 278 -10.17 6.55 2.90
C SER A 278 -10.48 5.12 3.38
N GLU A 279 -11.75 4.84 3.64
CA GLU A 279 -12.23 3.50 4.03
C GLU A 279 -11.53 2.97 5.30
N ASN A 280 -11.29 3.85 6.26
CA ASN A 280 -10.78 3.52 7.58
C ASN A 280 -11.88 3.75 8.63
N THR A 281 -11.51 3.88 9.91
CA THR A 281 -12.46 4.11 11.00
C THR A 281 -12.12 5.38 11.78
N PHE A 282 -11.56 6.40 11.11
CA PHE A 282 -11.25 7.68 11.76
C PHE A 282 -12.52 8.37 12.24
N GLU A 283 -12.53 8.80 13.49
CA GLU A 283 -13.61 9.60 14.10
C GLU A 283 -13.28 11.10 14.09
N SER A 284 -12.00 11.44 13.99
CA SER A 284 -11.43 12.78 14.08
C SER A 284 -10.14 12.90 13.24
N ILE A 285 -9.70 14.14 13.00
CA ILE A 285 -8.39 14.45 12.42
C ILE A 285 -7.50 14.97 13.56
N ASP A 286 -6.77 14.06 14.21
CA ASP A 286 -5.92 14.36 15.38
C ASP A 286 -4.41 14.33 15.06
N PHE A 287 -4.04 13.91 13.85
CA PHE A 287 -2.68 13.96 13.35
C PHE A 287 -2.34 15.36 12.81
N ASP A 288 -1.09 15.81 12.97
CA ASP A 288 -0.68 17.13 12.49
C ASP A 288 -0.32 17.07 11.00
N ILE A 289 -0.94 17.95 10.22
CA ILE A 289 -0.66 18.18 8.81
C ILE A 289 -0.38 19.66 8.52
N GLY A 290 -0.47 20.55 9.52
CA GLY A 290 -0.36 21.99 9.32
C GLY A 290 0.98 22.43 8.73
N HIS A 291 2.03 21.64 8.95
CA HIS A 291 3.38 21.85 8.40
C HIS A 291 3.56 21.33 6.96
N LEU A 292 2.63 20.54 6.42
CA LEU A 292 2.75 19.89 5.11
C LEU A 292 2.38 20.85 3.95
N LYS A 293 3.26 21.83 3.70
CA LYS A 293 3.03 22.91 2.72
C LYS A 293 2.84 22.43 1.28
N SER A 294 3.36 21.24 0.95
CA SER A 294 3.25 20.63 -0.39
C SER A 294 1.98 19.79 -0.58
N LEU A 295 1.17 19.59 0.47
CA LEU A 295 0.01 18.72 0.43
C LEU A 295 -1.05 19.25 -0.55
N LYS A 296 -1.36 18.45 -1.58
CA LYS A 296 -2.34 18.76 -2.65
C LYS A 296 -3.65 18.00 -2.45
N TYR A 297 -3.60 16.82 -1.85
CA TYR A 297 -4.77 15.96 -1.70
C TYR A 297 -4.76 15.19 -0.38
N LEU A 298 -5.85 15.27 0.36
CA LEU A 298 -6.13 14.47 1.54
C LEU A 298 -7.46 13.72 1.35
N ASN A 299 -7.42 12.40 1.32
CA ASN A 299 -8.63 11.57 1.22
C ASN A 299 -8.99 11.00 2.59
N LEU A 300 -10.15 11.39 3.11
CA LEU A 300 -10.76 10.86 4.34
C LEU A 300 -12.16 10.32 4.06
N LYS A 301 -12.47 10.03 2.79
CA LYS A 301 -13.74 9.44 2.37
C LYS A 301 -14.04 8.15 3.12
N ASN A 302 -15.32 7.90 3.40
CA ASN A 302 -15.80 6.64 4.00
C ASN A 302 -15.07 6.32 5.32
N ASN A 303 -15.12 7.27 6.24
CA ASN A 303 -14.65 7.13 7.62
C ASN A 303 -15.85 7.35 8.58
N ARG A 304 -15.59 7.58 9.87
CA ARG A 304 -16.61 7.81 10.91
C ARG A 304 -16.57 9.24 11.45
N ILE A 305 -16.05 10.19 10.67
CA ILE A 305 -15.87 11.57 11.12
C ILE A 305 -17.24 12.23 11.28
N SER A 306 -17.54 12.69 12.49
CA SER A 306 -18.81 13.33 12.82
C SER A 306 -18.77 14.84 12.70
N TYR A 307 -17.60 15.45 12.95
CA TYR A 307 -17.35 16.88 12.78
C TYR A 307 -15.84 17.12 12.74
N LEU A 308 -15.42 18.34 12.37
CA LEU A 308 -14.03 18.75 12.47
C LEU A 308 -13.81 19.59 13.73
N SER A 309 -12.78 19.23 14.51
CA SER A 309 -12.37 20.01 15.67
C SER A 309 -11.81 21.38 15.25
N ALA A 310 -11.74 22.33 16.20
CA ALA A 310 -11.14 23.63 15.94
C ALA A 310 -9.68 23.51 15.44
N SER A 311 -8.89 22.58 16.01
CA SER A 311 -7.53 22.29 15.57
C SER A 311 -7.48 21.80 14.12
N ALA A 312 -8.33 20.83 13.76
CA ALA A 312 -8.40 20.32 12.40
C ALA A 312 -8.78 21.42 11.40
N ILE A 313 -9.78 22.25 11.73
CA ILE A 313 -10.19 23.39 10.91
C ILE A 313 -9.03 24.38 10.70
N LEU A 314 -8.28 24.71 11.75
CA LEU A 314 -7.14 25.63 11.66
C LEU A 314 -6.04 25.08 10.74
N GLN A 315 -5.71 23.79 10.87
CA GLN A 315 -4.71 23.14 10.01
C GLN A 315 -5.16 23.15 8.55
N LEU A 316 -6.38 22.72 8.26
CA LEU A 316 -6.92 22.66 6.89
C LEU A 316 -6.99 24.06 6.24
N ASN A 317 -7.41 25.07 7.00
CA ASN A 317 -7.42 26.45 6.52
C ASN A 317 -6.00 26.96 6.21
N SER A 318 -5.04 26.66 7.09
CA SER A 318 -3.64 27.05 6.89
C SER A 318 -3.07 26.46 5.61
N ILE A 319 -3.31 25.17 5.36
CA ILE A 319 -2.90 24.49 4.13
C ILE A 319 -3.63 25.09 2.91
N GLY A 320 -4.95 25.30 2.99
CA GLY A 320 -5.73 25.87 1.88
C GLY A 320 -5.37 27.33 1.53
N ILE A 321 -4.82 28.09 2.49
CA ILE A 321 -4.28 29.43 2.24
C ILE A 321 -2.98 29.34 1.45
N LEU A 322 -2.06 28.47 1.89
CA LEU A 322 -0.72 28.31 1.30
C LEU A 322 -0.76 27.57 -0.04
N ASN A 323 -1.65 26.60 -0.18
CA ASN A 323 -1.79 25.76 -1.36
C ASN A 323 -3.22 25.82 -1.90
N LYS A 324 -3.47 26.73 -2.86
CA LYS A 324 -4.80 26.96 -3.44
C LYS A 324 -5.35 25.78 -4.25
N ILE A 325 -4.53 24.81 -4.62
CA ILE A 325 -4.96 23.58 -5.28
C ILE A 325 -5.23 22.44 -4.30
N PHE A 326 -5.00 22.64 -2.99
CA PHE A 326 -5.30 21.66 -1.95
C PHE A 326 -6.78 21.28 -1.99
N THR A 327 -7.01 19.97 -2.00
CA THR A 327 -8.33 19.34 -2.02
C THR A 327 -8.44 18.32 -0.91
N ILE A 328 -9.60 18.26 -0.28
CA ILE A 328 -9.91 17.25 0.73
C ILE A 328 -11.23 16.54 0.38
N ASP A 329 -11.21 15.21 0.41
CA ASP A 329 -12.41 14.40 0.28
C ASP A 329 -12.85 13.94 1.67
N LEU A 330 -14.04 14.37 2.06
CA LEU A 330 -14.70 14.07 3.32
C LEU A 330 -16.03 13.34 3.08
N SER A 331 -16.31 12.91 1.84
CA SER A 331 -17.56 12.26 1.48
C SER A 331 -17.77 10.94 2.22
N GLN A 332 -19.03 10.49 2.35
CA GLN A 332 -19.38 9.23 3.01
C GLN A 332 -18.92 9.12 4.47
N ASN A 333 -18.77 10.26 5.17
CA ASN A 333 -18.65 10.31 6.62
C ASN A 333 -20.03 10.54 7.26
N ASN A 334 -20.12 10.37 8.57
CA ASN A 334 -21.37 10.51 9.32
C ASN A 334 -21.46 11.89 10.00
N PHE A 335 -21.52 12.97 9.24
CA PHE A 335 -21.52 14.31 9.81
C PHE A 335 -22.74 14.58 10.68
N LEU A 336 -22.54 15.19 11.84
CA LEU A 336 -23.62 15.70 12.68
C LEU A 336 -23.83 17.18 12.37
N CYS A 337 -25.10 17.58 12.19
CA CYS A 337 -25.53 18.96 12.02
C CYS A 337 -26.44 19.35 13.19
N THR A 338 -25.83 19.59 14.35
CA THR A 338 -26.52 19.95 15.59
C THR A 338 -25.93 21.26 16.13
N CYS A 339 -26.49 21.75 17.24
CA CYS A 339 -25.93 22.93 17.91
C CYS A 339 -24.51 22.70 18.44
N GLU A 340 -24.15 21.46 18.76
CA GLU A 340 -22.80 21.10 19.23
C GLU A 340 -21.77 21.18 18.11
N THR A 341 -22.18 20.90 16.87
CA THR A 341 -21.29 20.88 15.70
C THR A 341 -21.46 22.11 14.80
N ILE A 342 -22.16 23.15 15.26
CA ILE A 342 -22.50 24.33 14.45
C ILE A 342 -21.27 25.04 13.87
N ASN A 343 -20.14 25.07 14.59
CA ASN A 343 -18.89 25.65 14.11
C ASN A 343 -18.33 24.91 12.89
N PHE A 344 -18.48 23.58 12.86
CA PHE A 344 -18.10 22.78 11.70
C PHE A 344 -19.05 23.02 10.52
N VAL A 345 -20.36 23.14 10.77
CA VAL A 345 -21.35 23.47 9.73
C VAL A 345 -21.06 24.86 9.15
N GLN A 346 -20.77 25.86 9.99
CA GLN A 346 -20.37 27.20 9.57
C GLN A 346 -19.08 27.16 8.73
N TRP A 347 -18.11 26.34 9.12
CA TRP A 347 -16.90 26.15 8.33
C TRP A 347 -17.20 25.54 6.96
N LEU A 348 -18.07 24.53 6.86
CA LEU A 348 -18.46 23.95 5.57
C LEU A 348 -19.13 24.98 4.64
N VAL A 349 -19.86 25.96 5.19
CA VAL A 349 -20.44 27.08 4.43
C VAL A 349 -19.35 28.05 3.95
N THR A 350 -18.46 28.46 4.84
CA THR A 350 -17.56 29.61 4.62
C THR A 350 -16.17 29.25 4.13
N THR A 351 -15.79 27.97 4.18
CA THR A 351 -14.42 27.54 3.86
C THR A 351 -14.06 27.79 2.40
N THR A 352 -12.81 28.20 2.19
CA THR A 352 -12.20 28.31 0.86
C THR A 352 -11.41 27.05 0.48
N VAL A 353 -11.31 26.08 1.39
CA VAL A 353 -10.71 24.77 1.12
C VAL A 353 -11.58 24.02 0.12
N ARG A 354 -10.97 23.42 -0.91
CA ARG A 354 -11.70 22.70 -1.95
C ARG A 354 -12.16 21.35 -1.43
N LEU A 355 -13.47 21.20 -1.22
CA LEU A 355 -14.11 19.96 -0.81
C LEU A 355 -14.50 19.12 -2.03
N THR A 356 -13.87 17.95 -2.19
CA THR A 356 -14.18 17.00 -3.26
C THR A 356 -15.59 16.46 -3.10
N GLY A 357 -16.42 16.56 -4.13
CA GLY A 357 -17.77 15.96 -4.09
C GLY A 357 -18.68 16.55 -3.01
N LYS A 358 -18.49 17.81 -2.58
CA LYS A 358 -19.29 18.48 -1.52
C LYS A 358 -20.81 18.26 -1.67
N LYS A 359 -21.33 18.20 -2.90
CA LYS A 359 -22.75 17.96 -3.20
C LYS A 359 -23.28 16.62 -2.72
N ASN A 360 -22.39 15.63 -2.55
CA ASN A 360 -22.73 14.28 -2.12
C ASN A 360 -22.58 14.11 -0.60
N TYR A 361 -22.28 15.18 0.13
CA TYR A 361 -22.16 15.11 1.58
C TYR A 361 -23.56 15.12 2.18
N THR A 362 -23.72 14.32 3.22
CA THR A 362 -24.93 14.28 4.03
C THR A 362 -24.57 14.61 5.46
N CYS A 363 -25.51 15.15 6.22
CA CYS A 363 -25.38 15.21 7.66
C CYS A 363 -26.67 14.81 8.36
N GLN A 364 -26.52 14.33 9.58
CA GLN A 364 -27.58 13.87 10.46
C GLN A 364 -27.95 14.99 11.45
N LEU A 365 -29.24 15.28 11.55
CA LEU A 365 -29.80 16.20 12.53
C LEU A 365 -29.99 15.51 13.90
N SER A 366 -30.38 16.26 14.94
CA SER A 366 -30.61 15.73 16.29
C SER A 366 -31.73 14.68 16.36
N ASP A 367 -32.66 14.67 15.40
CA ASP A 367 -33.77 13.72 15.28
C ASP A 367 -33.43 12.49 14.41
N LEU A 368 -32.14 12.31 14.06
CA LEU A 368 -31.63 11.26 13.18
C LEU A 368 -31.98 11.46 11.69
N THR A 369 -32.64 12.56 11.31
CA THR A 369 -32.93 12.85 9.91
C THR A 369 -31.63 13.13 9.14
N LEU A 370 -31.42 12.42 8.03
CA LEU A 370 -30.34 12.69 7.10
C LEU A 370 -30.74 13.76 6.09
N VAL A 371 -29.92 14.81 5.99
CA VAL A 371 -30.09 15.91 5.05
C VAL A 371 -28.88 16.02 4.12
N SER A 372 -29.14 16.35 2.85
CA SER A 372 -28.09 16.65 1.88
C SER A 372 -27.48 18.03 2.14
N LEU A 373 -26.17 18.15 1.94
CA LEU A 373 -25.44 19.43 2.00
C LEU A 373 -25.48 20.22 0.68
N GLU A 374 -26.30 19.83 -0.29
CA GLU A 374 -26.46 20.58 -1.54
C GLU A 374 -26.91 22.04 -1.29
N ASN A 375 -27.79 22.26 -0.31
CA ASN A 375 -28.29 23.59 0.09
C ASN A 375 -27.80 23.98 1.50
N ILE A 376 -26.49 23.86 1.74
CA ILE A 376 -25.90 24.02 3.07
C ILE A 376 -26.14 25.40 3.70
N ASP A 377 -26.23 26.48 2.92
CA ASP A 377 -26.50 27.83 3.44
C ASP A 377 -27.85 27.89 4.16
N LYS A 378 -28.91 27.35 3.53
CA LYS A 378 -30.26 27.28 4.10
C LYS A 378 -30.29 26.40 5.34
N LEU A 379 -29.54 25.30 5.32
CA LEU A 379 -29.41 24.40 6.46
C LEU A 379 -28.78 25.12 7.65
N TYR A 380 -27.68 25.84 7.42
CA TYR A 380 -26.99 26.60 8.46
C TYR A 380 -27.88 27.71 9.05
N ASP A 381 -28.58 28.48 8.23
CA ASP A 381 -29.48 29.54 8.69
C ASP A 381 -30.61 28.99 9.59
N THR A 382 -31.15 27.83 9.24
CA THR A 382 -32.20 27.16 10.03
C THR A 382 -31.62 26.67 11.35
N LEU A 383 -30.50 25.94 11.29
CA LEU A 383 -29.83 25.41 12.48
C LEU A 383 -29.39 26.52 13.43
N SER A 384 -28.86 27.62 12.92
CA SER A 384 -28.42 28.77 13.73
C SER A 384 -29.56 29.39 14.52
N LYS A 385 -30.73 29.59 13.88
CA LYS A 385 -31.94 30.11 14.55
C LYS A 385 -32.43 29.16 15.65
N ASP A 386 -32.48 27.86 15.35
CA ASP A 386 -32.94 26.84 16.29
C ASP A 386 -32.01 26.75 17.52
N CYS A 387 -30.69 26.83 17.31
CA CYS A 387 -29.71 26.80 18.39
C CYS A 387 -29.76 28.06 19.27
N MET A 388 -29.94 29.24 18.67
CA MET A 388 -30.12 30.48 19.43
C MET A 388 -31.40 30.44 20.28
N SER A 389 -32.49 29.92 19.74
CA SER A 389 -33.75 29.75 20.49
C SER A 389 -33.56 28.83 21.70
N LYS A 390 -32.90 27.67 21.52
CA LYS A 390 -32.60 26.75 22.63
C LYS A 390 -31.71 27.38 23.70
N PHE A 391 -30.69 28.13 23.29
CA PHE A 391 -29.80 28.83 24.23
C PHE A 391 -30.57 29.86 25.06
N LEU A 392 -31.42 30.68 24.44
CA LEU A 392 -32.24 31.66 25.15
C LEU A 392 -33.20 31.02 26.16
N LEU A 393 -33.82 29.88 25.80
CA LEU A 393 -34.67 29.12 26.71
C LEU A 393 -33.91 28.56 27.92
N SER A 394 -32.65 28.15 27.73
CA SER A 394 -31.80 27.63 28.81
C SER A 394 -31.34 28.69 29.81
N LEU A 395 -31.42 29.99 29.46
CA LEU A 395 -31.10 31.11 30.36
C LEU A 395 -32.30 31.55 31.22
N HIS A 396 -33.48 30.95 31.01
CA HIS A 396 -34.73 31.27 31.72
C HIS A 396 -35.21 30.12 32.63
N LEU A 397 -34.42 29.04 32.72
CA LEU A 397 -34.56 27.91 33.63
C LEU A 397 -33.37 27.94 34.60
#